data_AF-A0ABD0QU65-F1
#
_entry.id   AF-A0ABD0QU65-F1
#
_cell.length_a   1.000
_cell.length_b   1.000
_cell.length_c   1.000
_cell.angle_alpha   90.00
_cell.angle_beta   90.00
_cell.angle_gamma   90.00
#
_symmetry.space_group_name_H-M   'P 1'
#
loop_
_entity.id
_entity.type
_entity.pdbx_description
1 polymer ?
#
loop_
_entity_poly.entity_id
_entity_poly.type
_entity_poly.pdbx_seq_one_letter_code
_entity_poly.pdbx_strand_id
1 'polypeptide(L)' 'RPKPVVRVQPDGRVFRGQTVTLTCDIQETDVSSWTYSWNKDNSVIHDRHSREYRISFVNEYHS' A
#
# COMPACT_ATOMS: atom_id res chain seq x y z
N ARG A 1 -10.53 1.32 -17.36
CA ARG A 1 -10.37 1.54 -15.90
C ARG A 1 -9.01 2.16 -15.68
N PRO A 2 -8.89 3.17 -14.81
CA PRO A 2 -7.61 3.75 -14.45
C PRO A 2 -6.70 2.67 -13.85
N LYS A 3 -5.40 2.81 -14.11
CA LYS A 3 -4.38 1.91 -13.57
C LYS A 3 -3.89 2.49 -12.24
N PRO A 4 -4.07 1.78 -11.10
CA PRO A 4 -3.50 2.24 -9.84
C PRO A 4 -1.98 2.13 -9.86
N VAL A 5 -1.31 3.06 -9.19
CA VAL A 5 0.14 3.07 -8.97
C VAL A 5 0.40 3.06 -7.48
N VAL A 6 1.19 2.10 -7.00
CA VAL A 6 1.61 2.07 -5.60
C VAL A 6 2.86 2.94 -5.44
N ARG A 7 2.78 3.94 -4.56
CA ARG A 7 3.93 4.71 -4.07
C ARG A 7 4.36 4.18 -2.72
N VAL A 8 5.66 4.14 -2.46
CA VAL A 8 6.25 3.55 -1.25
C VAL A 8 7.13 4.59 -0.56
N GLN A 9 6.98 4.76 0.75
CA GLN A 9 7.82 5.63 1.57
C GLN A 9 8.29 4.92 2.85
N PRO A 10 9.60 4.89 3.15
CA PRO A 10 10.70 5.30 2.27
C PRO A 10 10.80 4.39 1.03
N ASP A 11 11.29 4.97 -0.06
CA ASP A 11 11.62 4.21 -1.26
C ASP A 11 12.98 3.51 -1.09
N GLY A 12 13.15 2.39 -1.81
CA GLY A 12 14.38 1.61 -1.74
C GLY A 12 14.46 0.66 -0.54
N ARG A 13 15.67 0.50 0.01
CA ARG A 13 15.95 -0.52 1.04
C ARG A 13 15.41 -0.07 2.39
N VAL A 14 14.54 -0.90 2.97
CA VAL A 14 14.00 -0.73 4.31
C VAL A 14 14.68 -1.67 5.29
N PHE A 15 14.73 -1.27 6.56
CA PHE A 15 15.32 -2.05 7.65
C PHE A 15 14.26 -2.49 8.64
N ARG A 16 14.56 -3.57 9.38
CA ARG A 16 13.69 -4.09 10.43
C ARG A 16 13.36 -3.01 11.45
N GLY A 17 12.10 -2.99 11.88
CA GLY A 17 11.60 -2.00 12.85
C GLY A 17 11.24 -0.64 12.26
N GLN A 18 11.51 -0.38 10.98
CA GLN A 18 11.02 0.82 10.31
C GLN A 18 9.53 0.72 9.99
N THR A 19 8.91 1.89 9.82
CA THR A 19 7.56 2.01 9.28
C THR A 19 7.62 2.30 7.79
N VAL A 20 6.84 1.57 7.00
CA VAL A 20 6.65 1.82 5.57
C VAL A 20 5.20 2.25 5.33
N THR A 21 5.02 3.29 4.53
CA THR A 21 3.70 3.73 4.06
C THR A 21 3.58 3.42 2.58
N LEU A 22 2.54 2.68 2.22
CA LEU A 22 2.13 2.46 0.84
C LEU A 22 0.93 3.38 0.54
N THR A 23 0.96 4.04 -0.61
CA THR A 23 -0.12 4.90 -1.08
C THR A 23 -0.59 4.43 -2.44
N CYS A 24 -1.89 4.18 -2.60
CA CYS A 24 -2.48 3.85 -3.89
C CYS A 24 -2.88 5.13 -4.62
N ASP A 25 -2.16 5.49 -5.68
CA ASP A 25 -2.39 6.67 -6.50
C ASP A 25 -3.18 6.28 -7.75
N ILE A 26 -4.34 6.90 -7.94
CA ILE A 26 -5.22 6.72 -9.09
C ILE A 26 -5.34 8.10 -9.74
N GLN A 27 -4.80 8.23 -10.96
CA GLN A 27 -4.75 9.51 -11.68
C GLN A 27 -6.12 9.89 -12.28
N GLU A 28 -7.12 10.06 -11.42
CA GLU A 28 -8.45 10.57 -11.78
C GLU A 28 -8.90 11.62 -10.76
N THR A 29 -9.64 12.62 -11.25
CA THR A 29 -10.11 13.77 -10.47
C THR A 29 -11.19 13.41 -9.44
N ASP A 30 -11.88 12.27 -9.60
CA ASP A 30 -12.94 11.83 -8.69
C ASP A 30 -12.60 10.49 -8.01
N VAL A 31 -11.62 10.57 -7.12
CA VAL A 31 -11.11 9.45 -6.31
C VAL A 31 -11.98 9.11 -5.10
N SER A 32 -13.07 9.86 -4.88
CA SER A 32 -13.91 9.77 -3.68
C SER A 32 -14.82 8.53 -3.63
N SER A 33 -15.12 7.93 -4.78
CA SER A 33 -16.00 6.76 -4.92
C SER A 33 -15.27 5.41 -4.93
N TRP A 34 -13.94 5.42 -4.79
CA TRP A 34 -13.12 4.21 -4.94
C TRP A 34 -12.99 3.41 -3.65
N THR A 35 -13.11 2.10 -3.79
CA THR A 35 -12.71 1.15 -2.74
C THR A 35 -11.26 0.72 -2.98
N TYR A 36 -10.48 0.71 -1.91
CA TYR A 36 -9.08 0.30 -1.92
C TYR A 36 -8.96 -1.09 -1.28
N SER A 37 -8.15 -1.95 -1.88
CA SER A 37 -7.75 -3.23 -1.29
C SER A 37 -6.25 -3.42 -1.46
N TRP A 38 -5.59 -3.84 -0.38
CA TRP A 38 -4.16 -4.10 -0.37
C TRP A 38 -3.93 -5.61 -0.36
N ASN A 39 -3.18 -6.09 -1.34
CA ASN A 39 -2.92 -7.51 -1.55
C ASN A 39 -1.41 -7.78 -1.52
N LYS A 40 -1.02 -8.85 -0.84
CA LYS A 40 0.33 -9.43 -0.88
C LYS A 40 0.19 -10.89 -1.28
N ASP A 41 0.95 -11.34 -2.27
CA ASP A 41 0.97 -12.75 -2.71
C ASP A 41 -0.44 -13.30 -3.02
N ASN A 42 -1.24 -12.52 -3.77
CA ASN A 42 -2.64 -12.79 -4.11
C ASN A 42 -3.62 -12.90 -2.92
N SER A 43 -3.20 -12.50 -1.72
CA SER A 43 -4.02 -12.50 -0.51
C SER A 43 -4.29 -11.08 -0.03
N VAL A 44 -5.53 -10.80 0.37
CA VAL A 44 -5.90 -9.50 0.97
C VAL A 44 -5.24 -9.39 2.34
N ILE A 45 -4.41 -8.38 2.54
CA ILE A 45 -3.72 -8.09 3.81
C ILE A 45 -4.30 -6.88 4.54
N HIS A 46 -5.03 -6.03 3.82
CA HIS A 46 -5.74 -4.90 4.38
C HIS A 46 -6.92 -4.54 3.49
N ASP A 47 -8.11 -4.61 4.08
CA ASP A 47 -9.41 -4.38 3.46
C ASP A 47 -9.98 -3.00 3.81
N ARG A 48 -9.29 -2.22 4.64
CA ARG A 48 -9.72 -0.86 4.94
C ARG A 48 -9.67 -0.07 3.64
N HIS A 49 -10.81 0.52 3.26
CA HIS A 49 -11.03 1.40 2.09
C HIS A 49 -10.19 2.70 2.10
N SER A 50 -9.02 2.66 2.73
CA SER A 50 -8.05 3.72 2.84
C SER A 50 -7.10 3.66 1.65
N ARG A 51 -6.84 4.84 1.10
CA ARG A 51 -5.79 5.06 0.12
C ARG A 51 -4.40 4.69 0.64
N GLU A 52 -4.20 4.73 1.95
CA GLU A 52 -2.92 4.49 2.60
C GLU A 52 -2.94 3.21 3.43
N TYR A 53 -1.87 2.42 3.30
CA TYR A 53 -1.58 1.27 4.15
C TYR A 53 -0.23 1.46 4.83
N ARG A 54 -0.21 1.31 6.16
CA ARG A 54 0.99 1.50 6.97
C ARG A 54 1.45 0.19 7.57
N ILE A 55 2.66 -0.21 7.22
CA ILE A 55 3.38 -1.32 7.83
C ILE A 55 4.19 -0.71 8.97
N SER A 56 3.65 -0.72 10.19
CA SER A 56 4.26 -0.04 11.34
C SER A 56 5.59 -0.65 11.79
N PHE A 57 5.77 -1.97 11.56
CA PHE A 57 6.97 -2.70 11.94
C PHE A 57 7.36 -3.67 10.83
N VAL A 58 8.31 -3.24 9.99
CA VAL A 58 8.90 -4.14 8.98
C VAL A 58 9.61 -5.28 9.69
N ASN A 59 9.25 -6.50 9.34
CA ASN A 59 9.90 -7.72 9.81
C ASN A 59 10.41 -8.53 8.62
N GLU A 60 11.43 -9.36 8.84
CA GLU A 60 12.04 -10.24 7.83
C GLU A 60 11.15 -11.45 7.54
N TYR A 61 9.99 -11.25 6.94
CA TYR A 61 9.25 -12.35 6.33
C TYR A 61 9.51 -12.34 4.83
N HIS A 62 10.59 -13.03 4.44
CA HIS A 62 10.75 -13.57 3.09
C HIS A 62 9.89 -14.84 3.04
N SER A 63 8.65 -14.69 2.57
CA SER A 63 7.80 -15.80 2.12
C SER A 63 7.65 -15.69 0.62
#